data_AF-A0A067NTH3-F1
#
_entry.id   AF-A0A067NTH3-F1
#
_cell.length_a   1.000
_cell.length_b   1.000
_cell.length_c   1.000
_cell.angle_alpha   90.00
_cell.angle_beta   90.00
_cell.angle_gamma   90.00
#
_symmetry.space_group_name_H-M   'P 1'
#
loop_
_entity.id
_entity.type
_entity.pdbx_description
1 polymer ?
#
loop_
_entity_poly.entity_id
_entity_poly.type
_entity_poly.pdbx_seq_one_letter_code
_entity_poly.pdbx_strand_id
1 'polypeptide(L)'
;MEIRHQEEQRRQWEFEKAEWQERRDEWEKERDEWAQERRRRMEEKKRKEAIRRAHVKFEIPSPHKSCLSYGTREYSAQLLNVPDDLNPLELCYEAEGSIHGVMKRPDYCEDKGKWAGVFGHWRVDFQEAACKPSFSTFDDKGCLNDGSGIRIYHSHLENLGESDAWEIMCSTTPADFLQHHFDGPTHCANWGSHGIWGIWEVRDTSC
;
A
#
# COMPACT_ATOMS: atom_id res chain seq x y z
N MET A 1 58.81 63.01 23.82
CA MET A 1 58.44 62.58 22.44
C MET A 1 57.67 61.27 22.47
N GLU A 2 58.04 60.30 23.32
CA GLU A 2 57.37 58.98 23.45
C GLU A 2 55.88 59.00 23.87
N ILE A 3 55.46 59.91 24.77
CA ILE A 3 54.06 59.95 25.27
C ILE A 3 53.08 60.35 24.15
N ARG A 4 53.43 61.33 23.31
CA ARG A 4 52.60 61.72 22.14
C ARG A 4 52.49 60.57 21.13
N HIS A 5 53.57 59.82 20.94
CA HIS A 5 53.59 58.68 20.03
C HIS A 5 52.67 57.55 20.52
N GLN A 6 52.65 57.27 21.83
CA GLN A 6 51.72 56.29 22.43
C GLN A 6 50.25 56.70 22.33
N GLU A 7 49.93 57.99 22.51
CA GLU A 7 48.55 58.49 22.37
C GLU A 7 48.04 58.44 20.93
N GLU A 8 48.91 58.75 19.95
CA GLU A 8 48.59 58.60 18.53
C GLU A 8 48.36 57.13 18.15
N GLN A 9 49.22 56.22 18.62
CA GLN A 9 49.03 54.78 18.42
C GLN A 9 47.71 54.27 19.00
N ARG A 10 47.33 54.74 20.20
CA ARG A 10 46.05 54.35 20.83
C ARG A 10 44.84 54.84 20.03
N ARG A 11 44.87 56.07 19.52
CA ARG A 11 43.81 56.63 18.67
C ARG A 11 43.69 55.90 17.33
N GLN A 12 44.82 55.55 16.72
CA GLN A 12 44.83 54.72 15.50
C GLN A 12 44.21 53.34 15.77
N TRP A 13 44.60 52.70 16.87
CA TRP A 13 44.05 51.40 17.25
C TRP A 13 42.55 51.44 17.54
N GLU A 14 42.05 52.48 18.22
CA GLU A 14 40.61 52.68 18.46
C GLU A 14 39.82 52.88 17.16
N PHE A 15 40.36 53.66 16.22
CA PHE A 15 39.76 53.88 14.91
C PHE A 15 39.73 52.59 14.08
N GLU A 16 40.86 51.88 13.97
CA GLU A 16 40.93 50.59 13.28
C GLU A 16 39.94 49.60 13.88
N LYS A 17 39.86 49.52 15.22
CA LYS A 17 38.93 48.62 15.91
C LYS A 17 37.47 48.94 15.57
N ALA A 18 37.11 50.22 15.47
CA ALA A 18 35.78 50.64 15.07
C ALA A 18 35.47 50.25 13.62
N GLU A 19 36.39 50.47 12.67
CA GLU A 19 36.24 50.03 11.28
C GLU A 19 36.13 48.49 11.17
N TRP A 20 36.92 47.76 11.97
CA TRP A 20 36.85 46.29 12.02
C TRP A 20 35.52 45.78 12.60
N GLN A 21 34.94 46.50 13.57
CA GLN A 21 33.62 46.18 14.10
C GLN A 21 32.52 46.46 13.08
N GLU A 22 32.53 47.64 12.44
CA GLU A 22 31.55 47.99 11.41
C GLU A 22 31.58 46.99 10.25
N ARG A 23 32.77 46.67 9.73
CA ARG A 23 32.92 45.61 8.72
C ARG A 23 32.40 44.27 9.20
N ARG A 24 32.65 43.88 10.45
CA ARG A 24 32.10 42.62 10.98
C ARG A 24 30.58 42.62 11.02
N ASP A 25 29.97 43.72 11.43
CA ASP A 25 28.52 43.87 11.53
C ASP A 25 27.88 43.90 10.14
N GLU A 26 28.51 44.56 9.16
CA GLU A 26 28.11 44.50 7.74
C GLU A 26 28.19 43.06 7.21
N TRP A 27 29.31 42.39 7.42
CA TRP A 27 29.49 40.99 7.02
C TRP A 27 28.47 40.07 7.69
N GLU A 28 28.11 40.32 8.96
CA GLU A 28 27.09 39.55 9.67
C GLU A 28 25.69 39.76 9.08
N LYS A 29 25.32 41.02 8.79
CA LYS A 29 24.07 41.34 8.09
C LYS A 29 24.01 40.68 6.72
N GLU A 30 25.07 40.78 5.92
CA GLU A 30 25.15 40.14 4.61
C GLU A 30 24.96 38.61 4.73
N ARG A 31 25.64 37.95 5.68
CA ARG A 31 25.47 36.50 5.91
C ARG A 31 24.03 36.15 6.27
N ASP A 32 23.37 36.95 7.10
CA ASP A 32 22.00 36.73 7.51
C ASP A 32 21.01 36.92 6.35
N GLU A 33 21.19 37.96 5.53
CA GLU A 33 20.43 38.17 4.29
C GLU A 33 20.60 36.99 3.32
N TRP A 34 21.84 36.55 3.09
CA TRP A 34 22.14 35.35 2.29
C TRP A 34 21.54 34.08 2.88
N ALA A 35 21.48 33.94 4.21
CA ALA A 35 20.83 32.81 4.87
C ALA A 35 19.30 32.83 4.68
N GLN A 36 18.68 34.00 4.81
CA GLN A 36 17.24 34.19 4.58
C GLN A 36 16.85 33.92 3.13
N GLU A 37 17.59 34.46 2.17
CA GLU A 37 17.33 34.23 0.74
C GLU A 37 17.49 32.75 0.36
N ARG A 38 18.52 32.06 0.89
CA ARG A 38 18.66 30.61 0.70
C ARG A 38 17.48 29.84 1.29
N ARG A 39 17.00 30.22 2.47
CA ARG A 39 15.82 29.60 3.09
C ARG A 39 14.57 29.78 2.24
N ARG A 40 14.31 31.01 1.77
CA ARG A 40 13.17 31.35 0.89
C ARG A 40 13.19 30.52 -0.40
N ARG A 41 14.35 30.39 -1.04
CA ARG A 41 14.53 29.55 -2.24
C ARG A 41 14.28 28.07 -1.97
N MET A 42 14.75 27.55 -0.83
CA MET A 42 14.50 26.16 -0.44
C MET A 42 13.01 25.90 -0.18
N GLU A 43 12.33 26.80 0.53
CA GLU A 43 10.89 26.69 0.80
C GLU A 43 10.05 26.78 -0.48
N GLU A 44 10.38 27.69 -1.39
CA GLU A 44 9.73 27.79 -2.69
C GLU A 44 9.93 26.51 -3.51
N LYS A 45 11.15 25.95 -3.51
CA LYS A 45 11.43 24.66 -4.18
C LYS A 45 10.59 23.54 -3.57
N LYS A 46 10.56 23.41 -2.25
CA LYS A 46 9.73 22.41 -1.54
C LYS A 46 8.24 22.59 -1.85
N ARG A 47 7.74 23.83 -1.87
CA ARG A 47 6.33 24.12 -2.21
C ARG A 47 6.01 23.72 -3.64
N LYS A 48 6.87 24.05 -4.61
CA LYS A 48 6.71 23.64 -6.01
C LYS A 48 6.71 22.12 -6.14
N GLU A 49 7.63 21.44 -5.47
CA GLU A 49 7.69 19.97 -5.47
C GLU A 49 6.43 19.36 -4.84
N ALA A 50 5.98 19.86 -3.68
CA ALA A 50 4.75 19.39 -3.03
C ALA A 50 3.52 19.56 -3.92
N ILE A 51 3.40 20.70 -4.63
CA ILE A 51 2.32 20.91 -5.61
C ILE A 51 2.41 19.87 -6.72
N ARG A 52 3.61 19.61 -7.28
CA ARG A 52 3.79 18.60 -8.35
C ARG A 52 3.41 17.20 -7.86
N ARG A 53 3.89 16.79 -6.68
CA ARG A 53 3.53 15.51 -6.05
C ARG A 53 2.02 15.40 -5.81
N ALA A 54 1.34 16.49 -5.42
CA ALA A 54 -0.11 16.49 -5.21
C ALA A 54 -0.95 16.35 -6.49
N HIS A 55 -0.38 16.59 -7.68
CA HIS A 55 -1.07 16.37 -8.96
C HIS A 55 -0.94 14.93 -9.46
N VAL A 56 -0.04 14.14 -8.87
CA VAL A 56 0.09 12.71 -9.13
C VAL A 56 -1.12 12.01 -8.56
N LYS A 57 -1.76 11.17 -9.37
CA LYS A 57 -2.97 10.44 -8.98
C LYS A 57 -3.07 9.15 -9.76
N PHE A 58 -3.81 8.20 -9.23
CA PHE A 58 -4.22 7.03 -9.99
C PHE A 58 -5.40 7.36 -10.90
N GLU A 59 -5.50 6.63 -12.01
CA GLU A 59 -6.78 6.38 -12.66
C GLU A 59 -7.78 5.75 -11.67
N ILE A 60 -9.05 5.66 -12.08
CA ILE A 60 -10.05 4.95 -11.28
C ILE A 60 -9.61 3.47 -11.19
N PRO A 61 -9.31 2.94 -9.98
CA PRO A 61 -8.92 1.55 -9.82
C PRO A 61 -9.97 0.61 -10.39
N SER A 62 -9.52 -0.28 -11.26
CA SER A 62 -10.36 -1.27 -11.92
C SER A 62 -10.20 -2.63 -11.24
N PRO A 63 -11.30 -3.33 -10.94
CA PRO A 63 -11.25 -4.68 -10.41
C PRO A 63 -10.71 -5.66 -11.47
N HIS A 64 -9.90 -6.62 -11.04
CA HIS A 64 -9.59 -7.80 -11.84
C HIS A 64 -10.84 -8.66 -12.00
N LYS A 65 -10.90 -9.40 -13.11
CA LYS A 65 -12.05 -10.27 -13.42
C LYS A 65 -12.19 -11.40 -12.41
N SER A 66 -11.07 -11.96 -11.98
CA SER A 66 -11.00 -13.05 -11.03
C SER A 66 -10.82 -12.55 -9.60
N CYS A 67 -11.39 -13.29 -8.66
CA CYS A 67 -11.16 -13.13 -7.24
C CYS A 67 -9.80 -13.72 -6.85
N LEU A 68 -9.14 -13.08 -5.88
CA LEU A 68 -7.86 -13.55 -5.37
C LEU A 68 -8.05 -14.66 -4.33
N SER A 69 -9.07 -14.54 -3.49
CA SER A 69 -9.51 -15.53 -2.49
C SER A 69 -10.92 -15.17 -2.00
N TYR A 70 -11.48 -15.95 -1.07
CA TYR A 70 -12.77 -15.62 -0.47
C TYR A 70 -12.82 -14.18 0.06
N GLY A 71 -13.84 -13.46 -0.38
CA GLY A 71 -14.08 -12.05 -0.05
C GLY A 71 -13.02 -11.08 -0.57
N THR A 72 -12.04 -11.51 -1.38
CA THR A 72 -10.88 -10.70 -1.74
C THR A 72 -10.70 -10.59 -3.25
N ARG A 73 -10.52 -9.37 -3.75
CA ARG A 73 -10.23 -9.08 -5.16
C ARG A 73 -9.03 -8.15 -5.31
N GLU A 74 -8.27 -8.33 -6.39
CA GLU A 74 -7.24 -7.38 -6.77
C GLU A 74 -7.81 -6.24 -7.62
N TYR A 75 -7.40 -5.02 -7.32
CA TYR A 75 -7.64 -3.82 -8.10
C TYR A 75 -6.33 -3.29 -8.66
N SER A 76 -6.38 -2.67 -9.83
CA SER A 76 -5.22 -1.99 -10.39
C SER A 76 -5.59 -0.70 -11.12
N ALA A 77 -4.69 0.27 -11.10
CA ALA A 77 -4.80 1.53 -11.82
C ALA A 77 -3.44 2.08 -12.21
N GLN A 78 -3.40 2.76 -13.36
CA GLN A 78 -2.22 3.46 -13.83
C GLN A 78 -1.99 4.74 -13.01
N LEU A 79 -0.73 5.04 -12.70
CA LEU A 79 -0.30 6.30 -12.11
C LEU A 79 -0.18 7.38 -13.20
N LEU A 80 -0.84 8.52 -13.00
CA LEU A 80 -0.92 9.64 -13.94
C LEU A 80 -0.15 10.85 -13.44
N ASN A 81 0.16 11.76 -14.38
CA ASN A 81 0.83 13.05 -14.14
C ASN A 81 2.18 12.93 -13.43
N VAL A 82 2.90 11.85 -13.70
CA VAL A 82 4.22 11.58 -13.13
C VAL A 82 5.22 12.59 -13.70
N PRO A 83 5.89 13.41 -12.87
CA PRO A 83 6.90 14.33 -13.34
C PRO A 83 8.19 13.61 -13.79
N ASP A 84 8.76 14.01 -14.93
CA ASP A 84 9.91 13.33 -15.57
C ASP A 84 11.18 13.25 -14.69
N ASP A 85 11.34 14.14 -13.73
CA ASP A 85 12.50 14.24 -12.82
C ASP A 85 12.32 13.48 -11.50
N LEU A 86 11.16 12.85 -11.28
CA LEU A 86 10.87 12.07 -10.08
C LEU A 86 10.78 10.58 -10.38
N ASN A 87 11.05 9.74 -9.38
CA ASN A 87 10.94 8.29 -9.52
C ASN A 87 9.46 7.87 -9.55
N PRO A 88 8.96 7.27 -10.65
CA PRO A 88 7.57 6.86 -10.77
C PRO A 88 7.13 5.81 -9.72
N LEU A 89 8.03 4.90 -9.32
CA LEU A 89 7.74 3.88 -8.31
C LEU A 89 7.61 4.48 -6.91
N GLU A 90 8.47 5.44 -6.55
CA GLU A 90 8.35 6.16 -5.26
C GLU A 90 7.00 6.87 -5.18
N LEU A 91 6.62 7.59 -6.24
CA LEU A 91 5.34 8.28 -6.31
C LEU A 91 4.15 7.33 -6.24
N CYS A 92 4.26 6.13 -6.82
CA CYS A 92 3.22 5.11 -6.74
C CYS A 92 2.96 4.65 -5.29
N TYR A 93 4.02 4.39 -4.51
CA TYR A 93 3.87 3.97 -3.10
C TYR A 93 3.40 5.11 -2.18
N GLU A 94 3.58 6.36 -2.57
CA GLU A 94 3.12 7.53 -1.80
C GLU A 94 1.65 7.89 -2.09
N ALA A 95 1.23 7.73 -3.34
CA ALA A 95 -0.10 8.12 -3.79
C ALA A 95 -1.20 7.18 -3.24
N GLU A 96 -2.41 7.72 -3.12
CA GLU A 96 -3.59 6.97 -2.69
C GLU A 96 -4.59 6.82 -3.84
N GLY A 97 -5.16 5.62 -3.98
CA GLY A 97 -6.29 5.33 -4.86
C GLY A 97 -7.59 5.25 -4.05
N SER A 98 -8.72 5.63 -4.68
CA SER A 98 -10.05 5.49 -4.09
C SER A 98 -10.68 4.16 -4.52
N ILE A 99 -10.84 3.21 -3.60
CA ILE A 99 -11.53 1.94 -3.85
C ILE A 99 -12.76 1.85 -2.95
N HIS A 100 -13.94 1.72 -3.55
CA HIS A 100 -15.24 1.75 -2.86
C HIS A 100 -15.39 2.95 -1.89
N GLY A 101 -14.83 4.10 -2.26
CA GLY A 101 -14.84 5.33 -1.46
C GLY A 101 -13.79 5.38 -0.33
N VAL A 102 -12.95 4.35 -0.19
CA VAL A 102 -11.84 4.32 0.77
C VAL A 102 -10.55 4.72 0.06
N MET A 103 -9.88 5.75 0.57
CA MET A 103 -8.55 6.14 0.11
C MET A 103 -7.49 5.22 0.73
N LYS A 104 -6.68 4.58 -0.11
CA LYS A 104 -5.60 3.68 0.35
C LYS A 104 -4.41 3.71 -0.61
N ARG A 105 -3.21 3.56 -0.05
CA ARG A 105 -1.99 3.30 -0.82
C ARG A 105 -2.00 1.89 -1.42
N PRO A 106 -1.34 1.68 -2.57
CA PRO A 106 -1.22 0.35 -3.16
C PRO A 106 -0.41 -0.58 -2.25
N ASP A 107 -0.72 -1.87 -2.29
CA ASP A 107 0.06 -2.91 -1.60
C ASP A 107 1.38 -3.17 -2.34
N TYR A 108 1.38 -3.02 -3.67
CA TYR A 108 2.60 -3.02 -4.48
C TYR A 108 2.45 -2.18 -5.75
N CYS A 109 3.59 -1.80 -6.32
CA CYS A 109 3.69 -1.05 -7.57
C CYS A 109 4.44 -1.85 -8.63
N GLU A 110 3.93 -1.83 -9.85
CA GLU A 110 4.49 -2.54 -11.01
C GLU A 110 4.84 -1.52 -12.11
N ASP A 111 6.09 -1.51 -12.56
CA ASP A 111 6.50 -0.77 -13.75
C ASP A 111 6.26 -1.62 -15.01
N LYS A 112 5.25 -1.25 -15.81
CA LYS A 112 4.91 -1.93 -17.07
C LYS A 112 5.67 -1.39 -18.27
N GLY A 113 6.71 -0.59 -18.03
CA GLY A 113 7.62 -0.04 -19.02
C GLY A 113 7.16 1.29 -19.60
N LYS A 114 8.02 1.87 -20.44
CA LYS A 114 7.95 3.27 -20.90
C LYS A 114 6.59 3.71 -21.47
N TRP A 115 5.84 2.82 -22.10
CA TRP A 115 4.58 3.14 -22.77
C TRP A 115 3.35 2.93 -21.87
N ALA A 116 3.42 1.99 -20.93
CA ALA A 116 2.33 1.67 -20.02
C ALA A 116 2.47 2.39 -18.68
N GLY A 117 3.67 2.80 -18.29
CA GLY A 117 3.92 3.48 -17.02
C GLY A 117 3.81 2.55 -15.81
N VAL A 118 3.64 3.16 -14.64
CA VAL A 118 3.56 2.44 -13.36
C VAL A 118 2.11 2.22 -12.96
N PHE A 119 1.83 1.03 -12.45
CA PHE A 119 0.53 0.64 -11.90
C PHE A 119 0.63 0.44 -10.39
N GLY A 120 -0.38 0.91 -9.67
CA GLY A 120 -0.64 0.53 -8.30
C GLY A 120 -1.57 -0.68 -8.27
N HIS A 121 -1.36 -1.57 -7.30
CA HIS A 121 -2.18 -2.76 -7.08
C HIS A 121 -2.67 -2.82 -5.65
N TRP A 122 -3.94 -3.17 -5.45
CA TRP A 122 -4.57 -3.27 -4.13
C TRP A 122 -5.29 -4.59 -3.99
N ARG A 123 -5.07 -5.27 -2.86
CA ARG A 123 -5.84 -6.43 -2.40
C ARG A 123 -6.94 -5.91 -1.50
N VAL A 124 -8.18 -6.11 -1.95
CA VAL A 124 -9.37 -5.54 -1.34
C VAL A 124 -10.23 -6.67 -0.81
N ASP A 125 -10.42 -6.72 0.51
CA ASP A 125 -11.15 -7.75 1.25
C ASP A 125 -12.52 -7.26 1.77
N PHE A 126 -12.94 -6.05 1.36
CA PHE A 126 -14.18 -5.42 1.77
C PHE A 126 -15.06 -5.09 0.57
N GLN A 127 -16.38 -5.21 0.75
CA GLN A 127 -17.39 -4.92 -0.27
C GLN A 127 -17.25 -5.75 -1.58
N GLU A 128 -16.50 -6.85 -1.54
CA GLU A 128 -16.38 -7.82 -2.65
C GLU A 128 -17.42 -8.94 -2.57
N ALA A 129 -18.71 -8.59 -2.65
CA ALA A 129 -19.78 -9.59 -2.59
C ALA A 129 -19.67 -10.67 -3.69
N ALA A 130 -19.16 -10.30 -4.87
CA ALA A 130 -18.93 -11.22 -5.98
C ALA A 130 -17.82 -12.24 -5.71
N CYS A 131 -16.94 -12.00 -4.72
CA CYS A 131 -15.87 -12.93 -4.34
C CYS A 131 -16.23 -13.80 -3.14
N LYS A 132 -17.53 -13.93 -2.82
CA LYS A 132 -18.01 -14.73 -1.70
C LYS A 132 -18.86 -15.90 -2.20
N PRO A 133 -18.23 -16.94 -2.78
CA PRO A 133 -18.93 -18.19 -3.03
C PRO A 133 -19.37 -18.80 -1.70
N SER A 134 -20.27 -19.78 -1.77
CA SER A 134 -20.86 -20.41 -0.59
C SER A 134 -20.98 -21.90 -0.78
N PHE A 135 -20.77 -22.65 0.30
CA PHE A 135 -21.10 -24.07 0.30
C PHE A 135 -22.61 -24.27 0.48
N SER A 136 -23.19 -25.16 -0.32
CA SER A 136 -24.62 -25.47 -0.28
C SER A 136 -24.98 -26.39 0.90
N THR A 137 -25.63 -27.53 0.63
CA THR A 137 -25.99 -28.50 1.65
C THR A 137 -24.83 -29.45 1.94
N PHE A 138 -24.59 -29.69 3.23
CA PHE A 138 -23.57 -30.64 3.69
C PHE A 138 -24.13 -32.06 3.72
N ASP A 139 -23.63 -32.89 2.81
CA ASP A 139 -23.92 -34.31 2.74
C ASP A 139 -23.02 -35.07 3.72
N ASP A 140 -23.62 -35.75 4.70
CA ASP A 140 -22.92 -36.73 5.53
C ASP A 140 -22.58 -37.98 4.70
N LYS A 141 -21.29 -38.28 4.55
CA LYS A 141 -20.78 -39.46 3.83
C LYS A 141 -20.42 -40.61 4.78
N GLY A 142 -20.68 -40.45 6.08
CA GLY A 142 -20.40 -41.43 7.12
C GLY A 142 -18.94 -41.39 7.59
N CYS A 143 -18.55 -42.42 8.34
CA CYS A 143 -17.20 -42.57 8.86
C CYS A 143 -16.20 -42.88 7.75
N LEU A 144 -14.99 -42.31 7.82
CA LEU A 144 -13.91 -42.62 6.88
C LEU A 144 -13.55 -44.11 6.91
N ASN A 145 -13.39 -44.65 8.12
CA ASN A 145 -13.30 -46.08 8.42
C ASN A 145 -13.91 -46.34 9.81
N ASP A 146 -14.35 -47.57 10.08
CA ASP A 146 -14.80 -47.97 11.43
C ASP A 146 -13.67 -47.80 12.45
N GLY A 147 -13.90 -47.07 13.54
CA GLY A 147 -12.89 -46.79 14.57
C GLY A 147 -11.89 -45.68 14.21
N SER A 148 -12.09 -44.98 13.09
CA SER A 148 -11.21 -43.87 12.68
C SER A 148 -11.37 -42.61 13.54
N GLY A 149 -12.52 -42.45 14.21
CA GLY A 149 -12.87 -41.20 14.88
C GLY A 149 -13.11 -40.02 13.91
N ILE A 150 -13.29 -40.29 12.60
CA ILE A 150 -13.44 -39.27 11.55
C ILE A 150 -14.71 -39.53 10.74
N ARG A 151 -15.55 -38.50 10.62
CA ARG A 151 -16.72 -38.46 9.73
C ARG A 151 -16.48 -37.49 8.58
N ILE A 152 -16.92 -37.87 7.39
CA ILE A 152 -16.70 -37.10 6.16
C ILE A 152 -17.97 -36.36 5.77
N TYR A 153 -17.84 -35.08 5.44
CA TYR A 153 -18.91 -34.26 4.88
C TYR A 153 -18.49 -33.67 3.54
N HIS A 154 -19.39 -33.71 2.55
CA HIS A 154 -19.19 -33.07 1.25
C HIS A 154 -20.18 -31.91 1.08
N SER A 155 -19.75 -30.80 0.48
CA SER A 155 -20.67 -29.74 0.08
C SER A 155 -20.24 -29.10 -1.24
N HIS A 156 -21.20 -28.84 -2.12
CA HIS A 156 -20.94 -28.19 -3.41
C HIS A 156 -20.66 -26.70 -3.19
N LEU A 157 -19.67 -26.16 -3.90
CA LEU A 157 -19.32 -24.75 -3.90
C LEU A 157 -20.14 -24.02 -4.97
N GLU A 158 -20.98 -23.09 -4.55
CA GLU A 158 -21.84 -22.29 -5.41
C GLU A 158 -21.31 -20.87 -5.59
N ASN A 159 -21.80 -20.19 -6.62
CA ASN A 159 -21.45 -18.79 -6.94
C ASN A 159 -19.96 -18.56 -7.20
N LEU A 160 -19.27 -19.57 -7.72
CA LEU A 160 -17.90 -19.44 -8.21
C LEU A 160 -17.89 -18.72 -9.57
N GLY A 161 -17.06 -17.69 -9.73
CA GLY A 161 -16.89 -17.00 -11.00
C GLY A 161 -16.14 -17.84 -12.03
N GLU A 162 -16.50 -17.71 -13.31
CA GLU A 162 -15.90 -18.50 -14.40
C GLU A 162 -14.38 -18.31 -14.55
N SER A 163 -13.86 -17.15 -14.15
CA SER A 163 -12.44 -16.82 -14.23
C SER A 163 -11.69 -17.05 -12.92
N ASP A 164 -12.37 -17.49 -11.87
CA ASP A 164 -11.77 -17.64 -10.54
C ASP A 164 -10.91 -18.90 -10.45
N ALA A 165 -9.81 -18.81 -9.70
CA ALA A 165 -9.00 -19.98 -9.35
C ALA A 165 -9.76 -20.83 -8.32
N TRP A 166 -10.49 -21.84 -8.80
CA TRP A 166 -11.38 -22.65 -7.97
C TRP A 166 -10.68 -23.28 -6.76
N GLU A 167 -9.42 -23.66 -6.89
CA GLU A 167 -8.62 -24.24 -5.80
C GLU A 167 -8.51 -23.26 -4.63
N ILE A 168 -8.20 -22.00 -4.93
CA ILE A 168 -8.03 -20.95 -3.92
C ILE A 168 -9.38 -20.56 -3.35
N MET A 169 -10.39 -20.38 -4.20
CA MET A 169 -11.73 -20.03 -3.75
C MET A 169 -12.30 -21.11 -2.83
N CYS A 170 -12.25 -22.38 -3.24
CA CYS A 170 -12.74 -23.48 -2.43
C CYS A 170 -12.01 -23.58 -1.08
N SER A 171 -10.67 -23.51 -1.07
CA SER A 171 -9.87 -23.68 0.15
C SER A 171 -9.99 -22.52 1.13
N THR A 172 -10.37 -21.33 0.67
CA THR A 172 -10.52 -20.12 1.51
C THR A 172 -11.96 -19.75 1.83
N THR A 173 -12.95 -20.47 1.27
CA THR A 173 -14.35 -20.21 1.55
C THR A 173 -14.72 -20.80 2.91
N PRO A 174 -15.20 -20.00 3.87
CA PRO A 174 -15.61 -20.52 5.16
C PRO A 174 -16.94 -21.27 5.07
N ALA A 175 -17.18 -22.12 6.07
CA ALA A 175 -18.42 -22.86 6.23
C ALA A 175 -18.81 -22.91 7.70
N ASP A 176 -20.11 -22.74 7.97
CA ASP A 176 -20.69 -22.90 9.30
C ASP A 176 -21.67 -24.08 9.28
N PHE A 177 -21.29 -25.20 9.90
CA PHE A 177 -22.15 -26.38 10.03
C PHE A 177 -21.79 -27.17 11.30
N LEU A 178 -22.71 -28.02 11.78
CA LEU A 178 -22.56 -28.75 13.06
C LEU A 178 -22.27 -27.84 14.28
N GLN A 179 -22.72 -26.59 14.26
CA GLN A 179 -22.41 -25.58 15.29
C GLN A 179 -20.92 -25.23 15.39
N HIS A 180 -20.15 -25.50 14.32
CA HIS A 180 -18.75 -25.16 14.20
C HIS A 180 -18.51 -24.23 13.01
N HIS A 181 -17.56 -23.32 13.19
CA HIS A 181 -17.01 -22.49 12.12
C HIS A 181 -15.76 -23.17 11.56
N PHE A 182 -15.66 -23.21 10.23
CA PHE A 182 -14.49 -23.67 9.49
C PHE A 182 -14.02 -22.56 8.57
N ASP A 183 -12.73 -22.21 8.63
CA ASP A 183 -12.11 -21.24 7.71
C ASP A 183 -12.09 -21.75 6.25
N GLY A 184 -12.24 -23.07 6.07
CA GLY A 184 -12.26 -23.76 4.79
C GLY A 184 -12.51 -25.26 4.95
N PRO A 185 -12.69 -25.98 3.83
CA PRO A 185 -12.71 -27.44 3.81
C PRO A 185 -11.32 -28.03 4.10
N THR A 186 -11.28 -29.29 4.55
CA THR A 186 -10.03 -30.05 4.66
C THR A 186 -9.38 -30.23 3.30
N HIS A 187 -10.18 -30.56 2.28
CA HIS A 187 -9.74 -30.73 0.90
C HIS A 187 -10.80 -30.23 -0.09
N CYS A 188 -10.35 -29.86 -1.29
CA CYS A 188 -11.22 -29.44 -2.38
C CYS A 188 -11.10 -30.42 -3.54
N ALA A 189 -12.23 -30.72 -4.18
CA ALA A 189 -12.29 -31.61 -5.33
C ALA A 189 -13.06 -30.97 -6.48
N ASN A 190 -12.52 -31.11 -7.68
CA ASN A 190 -13.22 -30.77 -8.92
C ASN A 190 -13.73 -32.06 -9.56
N TRP A 191 -15.05 -32.26 -9.57
CA TRP A 191 -15.69 -33.45 -10.15
C TRP A 191 -16.20 -33.19 -11.58
N GLY A 192 -15.55 -32.28 -12.30
CA GLY A 192 -15.85 -31.96 -13.69
C GLY A 192 -17.24 -31.35 -13.83
N SER A 193 -18.14 -32.05 -14.54
CA SER A 193 -19.52 -31.59 -14.77
C SER A 193 -20.35 -31.43 -13.50
N HIS A 194 -19.91 -32.01 -12.38
CA HIS A 194 -20.59 -31.90 -11.08
C HIS A 194 -20.09 -30.72 -10.24
N GLY A 195 -19.17 -29.91 -10.78
CA GLY A 195 -18.67 -28.71 -10.14
C GLY A 195 -17.58 -28.97 -9.10
N ILE A 196 -17.40 -27.96 -8.25
CA ILE A 196 -16.36 -27.90 -7.22
C ILE A 196 -16.98 -28.23 -5.88
N TRP A 197 -16.29 -29.04 -5.09
CA TRP A 197 -16.77 -29.55 -3.81
C TRP A 197 -15.73 -29.34 -2.72
N GLY A 198 -16.19 -28.89 -1.54
CA GLY A 198 -15.44 -28.95 -0.31
C GLY A 198 -15.67 -30.28 0.39
N ILE A 199 -14.62 -30.81 1.00
CA ILE A 199 -14.60 -32.05 1.77
C ILE A 199 -14.07 -31.74 3.17
N TRP A 200 -14.85 -32.08 4.19
CA TRP A 200 -14.47 -31.92 5.60
C TRP A 200 -14.28 -33.28 6.25
N GLU A 201 -13.14 -33.44 6.92
CA GLU A 201 -12.87 -34.55 7.84
C GLU A 201 -13.06 -34.04 9.27
N VAL A 202 -14.19 -34.38 9.87
CA VAL A 202 -14.60 -33.88 11.20
C VAL A 202 -14.42 -35.00 12.22
N ARG A 203 -13.87 -34.67 13.40
CA ARG A 203 -13.76 -35.65 14.48
C ARG A 203 -15.14 -36.02 15.02
N ASP A 204 -15.39 -37.32 15.11
CA ASP A 204 -16.63 -37.88 15.64
C ASP A 204 -16.32 -39.21 16.34
N THR A 205 -16.59 -39.29 17.64
CA THR A 205 -16.32 -40.49 18.46
C THR A 205 -17.32 -41.63 18.24
N SER A 206 -18.37 -41.41 17.45
CA SER A 206 -19.24 -42.49 16.98
C SER A 206 -18.64 -43.24 15.78
N CYS A 207 -17.64 -42.63 15.15
CA CYS A 207 -16.63 -43.29 14.35
C CYS A 207 -15.43 -43.67 15.24
#